data_AF-A0A078GW56-F1
#
_entry.id   AF-A0A078GW56-F1
#
_cell.length_a   1.000
_cell.length_b   1.000
_cell.length_c   1.000
_cell.angle_alpha   90.00
_cell.angle_beta   90.00
_cell.angle_gamma   90.00
#
_symmetry.space_group_name_H-M   'P 1'
#
loop_
_entity.id
_entity.type
_entity.pdbx_description
1 polymer ?
#
loop_
_entity_poly.entity_id
_entity_poly.type
_entity_poly.pdbx_seq_one_letter_code
_entity_poly.pdbx_strand_id
1 'polypeptide(L)'
;MFKTLEPEDNKLLPQDVFCALRPAILVLLESGIKVVIVTLGSNGALLCSKGNPNKALNINRKFSGEIFRRVQLICSPNRFSEPGLKHGSSLFAMHFPTVPAKVKKLTGAGDCLVGGTVASLSDGLDLFQSLAVGIASAKAAVESEDNVPPEFNLNLLTDDAELVYSGARMLLAHQSML
;
A
#
# COMPACT_ATOMS: atom_id res chain seq x y z
N MET A 1 14.03 -7.51 -42.56
CA MET A 1 13.39 -6.47 -41.72
C MET A 1 12.68 -7.19 -40.59
N PHE A 2 13.36 -7.37 -39.46
CA PHE A 2 12.79 -8.07 -38.30
C PHE A 2 11.84 -7.10 -37.59
N LYS A 3 10.55 -7.43 -37.54
CA LYS A 3 9.60 -6.75 -36.67
C LYS A 3 9.97 -7.15 -35.24
N THR A 4 10.34 -6.16 -34.43
CA THR A 4 10.38 -6.30 -32.98
C THR A 4 9.00 -6.76 -32.53
N LEU A 5 8.94 -7.93 -31.90
CA LEU A 5 7.77 -8.33 -31.13
C LEU A 5 7.73 -7.36 -29.94
N GLU A 6 6.85 -6.37 -30.00
CA GLU A 6 6.46 -5.60 -28.82
C GLU A 6 6.00 -6.63 -27.77
N PRO A 7 6.53 -6.58 -26.53
CA PRO A 7 6.04 -7.47 -25.49
C PRO A 7 4.58 -7.11 -25.24
N GLU A 8 3.66 -8.01 -25.59
CA GLU A 8 2.29 -7.93 -25.09
C GLU A 8 2.36 -7.94 -23.56
N ASP A 9 2.16 -6.76 -22.99
CA ASP A 9 2.27 -6.46 -21.57
C ASP A 9 1.07 -7.13 -20.88
N ASN A 10 1.16 -8.45 -20.65
CA ASN A 10 0.22 -9.27 -19.87
C ASN A 10 0.31 -8.87 -18.38
N LYS A 11 0.08 -7.59 -18.07
CA LYS A 11 -0.06 -7.09 -16.71
C LYS A 11 -1.40 -7.54 -16.17
N LEU A 12 -1.36 -8.60 -15.35
CA LEU A 12 -2.49 -9.01 -14.53
C LEU A 12 -3.04 -7.79 -13.79
N LEU A 13 -4.34 -7.56 -13.90
CA LEU A 13 -4.97 -6.43 -13.21
C LEU A 13 -4.88 -6.67 -11.69
N PRO A 14 -4.80 -5.61 -10.86
CA PRO A 14 -4.77 -5.77 -9.40
C PRO A 14 -5.92 -6.62 -8.85
N GLN A 15 -7.08 -6.59 -9.52
CA GLN A 15 -8.24 -7.40 -9.21
C GLN A 15 -8.01 -8.90 -9.46
N ASP A 16 -7.35 -9.27 -10.56
CA ASP A 16 -7.05 -10.67 -10.90
C ASP A 16 -6.02 -11.25 -9.92
N VAL A 17 -4.98 -10.47 -9.61
CA VAL A 17 -3.98 -10.83 -8.60
C VAL A 17 -4.63 -11.02 -7.23
N PHE A 18 -5.52 -10.11 -6.83
CA PHE A 18 -6.26 -10.27 -5.58
C PHE A 18 -7.14 -11.53 -5.59
N CYS A 19 -7.89 -11.80 -6.66
CA CYS A 19 -8.70 -13.02 -6.78
C CYS A 19 -7.84 -14.28 -6.63
N ALA A 20 -6.65 -14.31 -7.25
CA ALA A 20 -5.72 -15.43 -7.17
C ALA A 20 -5.13 -15.62 -5.76
N LEU A 21 -4.79 -14.53 -5.07
CA LEU A 21 -4.17 -14.58 -3.73
C LEU A 21 -5.17 -14.62 -2.57
N ARG A 22 -6.45 -14.34 -2.83
CA ARG A 22 -7.52 -14.26 -1.82
C ARG A 22 -7.57 -15.48 -0.89
N PRO A 23 -7.50 -16.74 -1.37
CA PRO A 23 -7.52 -17.89 -0.46
C PRO A 23 -6.37 -17.88 0.54
N ALA A 24 -5.14 -17.57 0.11
CA ALA A 24 -3.98 -17.49 0.99
C ALA A 24 -4.07 -16.32 1.99
N ILE A 25 -4.59 -15.17 1.54
CA ILE A 25 -4.86 -14.01 2.42
C ILE A 25 -5.88 -14.40 3.51
N LEU A 26 -6.94 -15.13 3.15
CA LEU A 26 -7.95 -15.58 4.10
C LEU A 26 -7.37 -16.53 5.15
N VAL A 27 -6.49 -17.48 4.76
CA VAL A 27 -5.82 -18.37 5.72
C VAL A 27 -5.08 -17.57 6.80
N LEU A 28 -4.30 -16.55 6.41
CA LEU A 28 -3.59 -15.69 7.37
C LEU A 28 -4.57 -14.93 8.28
N LEU A 29 -5.63 -14.36 7.71
CA LEU A 29 -6.61 -13.61 8.48
C LEU A 29 -7.42 -14.51 9.43
N GLU A 30 -7.69 -15.75 9.04
CA GLU A 30 -8.35 -16.79 9.85
C GLU A 30 -7.45 -17.33 10.95
N SER A 31 -6.13 -17.36 10.74
CA SER A 31 -5.16 -17.72 11.78
C SER A 31 -4.91 -16.61 12.82
N GLY A 32 -5.60 -15.46 12.71
CA GLY A 32 -5.52 -14.36 13.66
C GLY A 32 -4.64 -13.18 13.24
N ILE A 33 -4.02 -13.22 12.06
CA ILE A 33 -3.36 -12.02 11.50
C ILE A 33 -4.43 -10.97 11.21
N LYS A 34 -4.20 -9.73 11.66
CA LYS A 34 -5.22 -8.67 11.57
C LYS A 34 -5.21 -7.93 10.24
N VAL A 35 -4.01 -7.75 9.69
CA VAL A 35 -3.74 -7.04 8.45
C VAL A 35 -2.70 -7.81 7.65
N VAL A 36 -2.95 -7.97 6.36
CA VAL A 36 -2.03 -8.57 5.39
C VAL A 36 -1.72 -7.51 4.34
N ILE A 37 -0.43 -7.18 4.20
CA ILE A 37 0.06 -6.34 3.10
C ILE A 37 0.82 -7.25 2.14
N VAL A 38 0.36 -7.33 0.89
CA VAL A 38 1.05 -8.10 -0.16
C VAL A 38 1.76 -7.12 -1.08
N THR A 39 3.08 -7.16 -1.12
CA THR A 39 3.88 -6.33 -2.03
C THR A 39 3.89 -6.95 -3.43
N LEU A 40 3.62 -6.13 -4.44
CA LEU A 40 3.49 -6.54 -5.85
C LEU A 40 4.55 -5.90 -6.75
N GLY A 41 5.69 -5.49 -6.18
CA GLY A 41 6.78 -4.84 -6.91
C GLY A 41 6.32 -3.60 -7.68
N SER A 42 6.53 -3.58 -9.00
CA SER A 42 6.13 -2.47 -9.88
C SER A 42 4.61 -2.25 -9.97
N ASN A 43 3.79 -3.15 -9.40
CA ASN A 43 2.34 -2.99 -9.31
C ASN A 43 1.89 -2.43 -7.96
N GLY A 44 2.79 -2.05 -7.05
CA GLY A 44 2.46 -1.47 -5.75
C GLY A 44 2.17 -2.52 -4.69
N ALA A 45 1.07 -2.40 -3.96
CA ALA A 45 0.72 -3.32 -2.87
C ALA A 45 -0.79 -3.54 -2.71
N LEU A 46 -1.17 -4.67 -2.13
CA LEU A 46 -2.51 -4.94 -1.61
C LEU A 46 -2.52 -4.74 -0.11
N LEU A 47 -3.55 -4.09 0.41
CA LEU A 47 -3.86 -4.00 1.83
C LEU A 47 -5.17 -4.75 2.11
N CYS A 48 -5.08 -5.80 2.93
CA CYS A 48 -6.23 -6.63 3.29
C CYS A 48 -6.39 -6.76 4.80
N SER A 49 -7.64 -6.79 5.29
CA SER A 49 -7.94 -6.97 6.70
C SER A 49 -9.33 -7.56 6.92
N LYS A 50 -9.59 -8.09 8.11
CA LYS A 50 -10.96 -8.37 8.56
C LYS A 50 -11.61 -7.06 9.02
N GLY A 51 -12.57 -6.56 8.24
CA GLY A 51 -13.15 -5.23 8.47
C GLY A 51 -12.14 -4.09 8.29
N ASN A 52 -12.44 -2.93 8.87
CA ASN A 52 -11.63 -1.73 8.71
C ASN A 52 -10.19 -1.90 9.23
N PRO A 53 -9.14 -1.66 8.42
CA PRO A 53 -7.76 -1.90 8.82
C PRO A 53 -7.27 -0.99 9.95
N ASN A 54 -7.72 0.27 10.01
CA ASN A 54 -7.34 1.19 11.09
C ASN A 54 -7.89 0.71 12.44
N LYS A 55 -9.14 0.21 12.45
CA LYS A 55 -9.75 -0.40 13.64
C LYS A 55 -9.05 -1.71 14.00
N ALA A 56 -8.70 -2.53 13.01
CA ALA A 56 -8.04 -3.81 13.24
C ALA A 56 -6.71 -3.66 14.02
N LEU A 57 -5.92 -2.63 13.70
CA LEU A 57 -4.67 -2.35 14.41
C LEU A 57 -4.84 -1.55 15.71
N ASN A 58 -6.07 -1.19 16.12
CA ASN A 58 -6.32 -0.30 17.26
C ASN A 58 -5.49 0.99 17.20
N ILE A 59 -5.28 1.55 16.00
CA ILE A 59 -4.56 2.81 15.83
C ILE A 59 -5.49 3.93 16.30
N ASN A 60 -5.40 4.27 17.58
CA ASN A 60 -6.16 5.35 18.21
C ASN A 60 -5.22 6.43 18.77
N ARG A 61 -4.07 6.60 18.11
CA ARG A 61 -3.05 7.57 18.52
C ARG A 61 -3.44 8.94 17.98
N LYS A 62 -3.44 9.95 18.84
CA LYS A 62 -3.49 11.34 18.38
C LYS A 62 -2.21 11.60 17.59
N PHE A 63 -2.37 12.09 16.37
CA PHE A 63 -1.24 12.59 15.61
C PHE A 63 -0.50 13.63 16.46
N SER A 64 0.78 13.36 16.71
CA SER A 64 1.66 14.19 17.54
C SER A 64 2.97 14.51 16.85
N GLY A 65 3.16 13.94 15.65
CA GLY A 65 4.33 14.11 14.82
C GLY A 65 4.42 15.44 14.11
N GLU A 66 5.64 15.87 13.82
CA GLU A 66 5.88 16.99 12.91
C GLU A 66 6.34 16.52 11.52
N ILE A 67 6.93 15.31 11.44
CA ILE A 67 7.62 14.81 10.24
C ILE A 67 6.62 14.57 9.11
N PHE A 68 5.52 13.87 9.39
CA PHE A 68 4.53 13.53 8.37
C PHE A 68 3.28 14.41 8.41
N ARG A 69 3.36 15.59 9.04
CA ARG A 69 2.22 16.52 9.15
C ARG A 69 1.68 16.91 7.78
N ARG A 70 2.55 17.10 6.79
CA ARG A 70 2.15 17.45 5.42
C ARG A 70 1.37 16.30 4.75
N VAL A 71 1.79 15.05 4.97
CA VAL A 71 1.05 13.87 4.49
C VAL A 71 -0.34 13.85 5.11
N GLN A 72 -0.46 14.09 6.43
CA GLN A 72 -1.77 14.10 7.10
C GLN A 72 -2.75 15.12 6.50
N LEU A 73 -2.24 16.31 6.17
CA LEU A 73 -3.05 17.42 5.63
C LEU A 73 -3.53 17.14 4.20
N ILE A 74 -2.68 16.55 3.37
CA ILE A 74 -2.94 16.30 1.95
C ILE A 74 -3.73 14.99 1.76
N CYS A 75 -3.32 13.93 2.44
CA CYS A 75 -3.95 12.62 2.38
C CYS A 75 -5.10 12.54 3.39
N SER A 76 -6.26 13.13 3.07
CA SER A 76 -7.39 13.18 4.01
C SER A 76 -7.78 11.80 4.56
N PRO A 77 -7.77 11.58 5.88
CA PRO A 77 -8.03 10.28 6.51
C PRO A 77 -9.48 9.80 6.29
N ASN A 78 -10.40 10.74 6.05
CA ASN A 78 -11.81 10.42 5.82
C ASN A 78 -12.11 9.95 4.39
N ARG A 79 -11.13 9.95 3.50
CA ARG A 79 -11.31 9.55 2.09
C ARG A 79 -11.88 8.15 1.94
N PHE A 80 -11.48 7.23 2.81
CA PHE A 80 -11.90 5.83 2.76
C PHE A 80 -12.93 5.50 3.86
N SER A 81 -13.66 6.52 4.33
CA SER A 81 -14.79 6.31 5.26
C SER A 81 -15.85 5.45 4.57
N GLU A 82 -16.18 4.31 5.18
CA GLU A 82 -17.00 3.25 4.60
C GLU A 82 -18.42 3.73 4.22
N PRO A 83 -18.88 3.54 2.97
CA PRO A 83 -20.27 3.27 2.69
C PRO A 83 -20.49 1.75 2.85
N GLY A 84 -21.06 1.33 3.98
CA GLY A 84 -21.88 0.12 4.03
C GLY A 84 -21.19 -1.25 4.14
N LEU A 85 -20.15 -1.43 4.96
CA LEU A 85 -19.83 -2.76 5.50
C LEU A 85 -20.95 -3.16 6.48
N LYS A 86 -22.03 -3.74 5.96
CA LYS A 86 -23.10 -4.33 6.79
C LYS A 86 -22.52 -5.48 7.63
N HIS A 87 -23.00 -5.57 8.86
CA HIS A 87 -22.59 -6.55 9.89
C HIS A 87 -22.28 -7.95 9.35
N GLY A 88 -21.01 -8.35 9.51
CA GLY A 88 -20.49 -9.66 9.16
C GLY A 88 -19.06 -9.55 8.62
N SER A 89 -18.25 -10.58 8.85
CA SER A 89 -16.81 -10.75 8.54
C SER A 89 -16.42 -10.49 7.07
N SER A 90 -16.63 -9.28 6.56
CA SER A 90 -16.30 -8.90 5.21
C SER A 90 -14.80 -8.61 5.11
N LEU A 91 -14.14 -9.35 4.23
CA LEU A 91 -12.77 -9.10 3.83
C LEU A 91 -12.68 -7.70 3.23
N PHE A 92 -11.92 -6.82 3.87
CA PHE A 92 -11.51 -5.56 3.28
C PHE A 92 -10.30 -5.81 2.37
N ALA A 93 -10.30 -5.21 1.18
CA ALA A 93 -9.17 -5.26 0.26
C ALA A 93 -9.05 -3.95 -0.51
N MET A 94 -7.84 -3.40 -0.57
CA MET A 94 -7.53 -2.19 -1.30
C MET A 94 -6.20 -2.37 -2.03
N HIS A 95 -6.15 -1.92 -3.28
CA HIS A 95 -4.91 -1.80 -4.03
C HIS A 95 -4.34 -0.39 -3.89
N PHE A 96 -3.04 -0.31 -3.63
CA PHE A 96 -2.24 0.89 -3.67
C PHE A 96 -1.28 0.78 -4.86
N PRO A 97 -1.32 1.69 -5.84
CA PRO A 97 -0.35 1.68 -6.92
C PRO A 97 1.03 2.11 -6.40
N THR A 98 2.08 1.81 -7.17
CA THR A 98 3.38 2.46 -7.00
C THR A 98 3.49 3.67 -7.93
N VAL A 99 4.52 4.49 -7.70
CA VAL A 99 4.93 5.55 -8.61
C VAL A 99 5.99 5.01 -9.60
N PRO A 100 5.99 5.42 -10.87
CA PRO A 100 7.07 5.10 -11.80
C PRO A 100 8.44 5.50 -11.24
N ALA A 101 9.44 4.62 -11.41
CA ALA A 101 10.76 4.80 -10.82
C ALA A 101 11.86 4.50 -11.85
N LYS A 102 12.98 5.23 -11.75
CA LYS A 102 14.22 4.92 -12.50
C LYS A 102 15.09 3.98 -11.66
N VAL A 103 14.85 2.68 -11.81
CA VAL A 103 15.47 1.64 -10.97
C VAL A 103 16.99 1.59 -11.14
N LYS A 104 17.71 1.63 -10.03
CA LYS A 104 19.14 1.30 -9.91
C LYS A 104 19.34 -0.06 -9.25
N LYS A 105 18.68 -0.30 -8.10
CA LYS A 105 18.74 -1.56 -7.35
C LYS A 105 17.39 -1.87 -6.70
N LEU A 106 16.92 -3.12 -6.76
CA LEU A 106 15.62 -3.49 -6.18
C LEU A 106 15.71 -3.97 -4.72
N THR A 107 16.89 -4.40 -4.29
CA THR A 107 17.14 -4.91 -2.94
C THR A 107 16.90 -3.80 -1.91
N GLY A 108 16.18 -4.12 -0.83
CA GLY A 108 15.85 -3.17 0.24
C GLY A 108 14.55 -2.39 0.04
N ALA A 109 13.93 -2.43 -1.15
CA ALA A 109 12.65 -1.73 -1.39
C ALA A 109 11.53 -2.19 -0.45
N GLY A 110 11.42 -3.50 -0.20
CA GLY A 110 10.47 -4.06 0.76
C GLY A 110 10.75 -3.62 2.19
N ASP A 111 12.02 -3.54 2.58
CA ASP A 111 12.44 -3.10 3.91
C ASP A 111 12.12 -1.61 4.12
N CYS A 112 12.36 -0.76 3.12
CA CYS A 112 11.95 0.64 3.13
C CYS A 112 10.44 0.83 3.11
N LEU A 113 9.68 -0.05 2.45
CA LEU A 113 8.22 -0.05 2.54
C LEU A 113 7.77 -0.24 3.99
N VAL A 114 8.29 -1.28 4.65
CA VAL A 114 8.00 -1.56 6.06
C VAL A 114 8.46 -0.40 6.95
N GLY A 115 9.69 0.07 6.77
CA GLY A 115 10.28 1.15 7.56
C GLY A 115 9.50 2.46 7.45
N GLY A 116 9.15 2.87 6.24
CA GLY A 116 8.33 4.07 6.00
C GLY A 116 6.94 3.96 6.63
N THR A 117 6.27 2.81 6.46
CA THR A 117 4.96 2.57 7.09
C THR A 117 5.03 2.57 8.61
N VAL A 118 6.06 1.94 9.21
CA VAL A 118 6.23 1.94 10.67
C VAL A 118 6.56 3.34 11.18
N ALA A 119 7.41 4.10 10.48
CA ALA A 119 7.76 5.46 10.86
C ALA A 119 6.53 6.38 10.88
N SER A 120 5.70 6.35 9.84
CA SER A 120 4.49 7.16 9.76
C SER A 120 3.41 6.74 10.77
N LEU A 121 3.24 5.43 11.02
CA LEU A 121 2.35 4.93 12.08
C LEU A 121 2.83 5.40 13.46
N SER A 122 4.14 5.43 13.67
CA SER A 122 4.74 5.90 14.92
C SER A 122 4.52 7.40 15.13
N ASP A 123 4.49 8.17 14.04
CA ASP A 123 4.18 9.62 14.03
C ASP A 123 2.67 9.92 14.19
N GLY A 124 1.83 8.87 14.11
CA GLY A 124 0.38 8.93 14.37
C GLY A 124 -0.48 9.08 13.11
N LEU A 125 0.05 8.79 11.92
CA LEU A 125 -0.78 8.62 10.73
C LEU A 125 -1.61 7.34 10.81
N ASP A 126 -2.70 7.30 10.05
CA ASP A 126 -3.47 6.07 9.87
C ASP A 126 -2.74 5.07 8.94
N LEU A 127 -3.26 3.84 8.83
CA LEU A 127 -2.59 2.80 8.05
C LEU A 127 -2.60 3.08 6.54
N PHE A 128 -3.64 3.72 6.01
CA PHE A 128 -3.72 4.03 4.58
C PHE A 128 -2.67 5.08 4.20
N GLN A 129 -2.58 6.14 4.99
CA GLN A 129 -1.56 7.18 4.85
C GLN A 129 -0.16 6.57 5.03
N SER A 130 -0.02 5.69 6.02
CA SER A 130 1.27 5.08 6.33
C SER A 130 1.76 4.11 5.27
N LEU A 131 0.86 3.34 4.65
CA LEU A 131 1.23 2.49 3.53
C LEU A 131 1.64 3.32 2.31
N ALA A 132 0.98 4.46 2.07
CA ALA A 132 1.39 5.37 1.00
C ALA A 132 2.81 5.93 1.21
N VAL A 133 3.14 6.31 2.45
CA VAL A 133 4.51 6.69 2.85
C VAL A 133 5.50 5.55 2.66
N GLY A 134 5.13 4.32 3.03
CA GLY A 134 5.94 3.13 2.81
C GLY A 134 6.26 2.92 1.33
N ILE A 135 5.25 2.98 0.45
CA ILE A 135 5.44 2.81 -0.99
C ILE A 135 6.32 3.93 -1.57
N ALA A 136 6.13 5.18 -1.15
CA ALA A 136 7.01 6.29 -1.53
C ALA A 136 8.47 6.07 -1.07
N SER A 137 8.65 5.54 0.14
CA SER A 137 9.97 5.19 0.68
C SER A 137 10.63 4.06 -0.11
N ALA A 138 9.86 3.04 -0.50
CA ALA A 138 10.30 1.95 -1.35
C ALA A 138 10.70 2.44 -2.75
N LYS A 139 9.95 3.40 -3.30
CA LYS A 139 10.30 4.04 -4.57
C LYS A 139 11.65 4.76 -4.46
N ALA A 140 11.87 5.54 -3.41
CA ALA A 140 13.18 6.19 -3.19
C ALA A 140 14.32 5.17 -3.05
N ALA A 141 14.07 4.03 -2.39
CA ALA A 141 15.04 2.95 -2.28
C ALA A 141 15.42 2.35 -3.64
N VAL A 142 14.44 2.10 -4.53
CA VAL A 142 14.78 1.52 -5.84
C VAL A 142 15.55 2.48 -6.76
N GLU A 143 15.47 3.79 -6.52
CA GLU A 143 16.22 4.83 -7.25
C GLU A 143 17.60 5.12 -6.62
N SER A 144 17.97 4.36 -5.58
CA SER A 144 19.27 4.39 -4.89
C SER A 144 20.17 3.22 -5.28
N GLU A 145 21.48 3.40 -5.11
CA GLU A 145 22.45 2.30 -5.19
C GLU A 145 22.50 1.46 -3.90
N ASP A 146 22.01 2.01 -2.79
CA ASP A 146 21.99 1.37 -1.47
C ASP A 146 20.64 0.71 -1.19
N ASN A 147 20.61 -0.28 -0.27
CA ASN A 147 19.37 -0.93 0.15
C ASN A 147 18.39 0.06 0.83
N VAL A 148 18.94 1.07 1.50
CA VAL A 148 18.21 2.20 2.08
C VAL A 148 18.92 3.46 1.60
N PRO A 149 18.22 4.47 1.03
CA PRO A 149 18.84 5.72 0.63
C PRO A 149 19.60 6.39 1.79
N PRO A 150 20.74 7.06 1.52
CA PRO A 150 21.47 7.78 2.56
C PRO A 150 20.65 8.88 3.23
N GLU A 151 19.68 9.44 2.51
CA GLU A 151 18.72 10.42 3.01
C GLU A 151 17.37 10.31 2.29
N PHE A 152 16.30 10.73 2.96
CA PHE A 152 14.97 10.87 2.37
C PHE A 152 14.61 12.35 2.24
N ASN A 153 14.32 12.79 1.01
CA ASN A 153 13.76 14.11 0.78
C ASN A 153 12.27 14.10 1.12
N LEU A 154 11.90 14.73 2.24
CA LEU A 154 10.51 14.72 2.74
C LEU A 154 9.50 15.36 1.78
N ASN A 155 9.89 16.32 0.95
CA ASN A 155 8.98 16.91 -0.03
C ASN A 155 8.65 15.89 -1.13
N LEU A 156 9.66 15.28 -1.73
CA LEU A 156 9.47 14.25 -2.76
C LEU A 156 8.69 13.05 -2.21
N LEU A 157 9.04 12.61 -1.00
CA LEU A 157 8.35 11.51 -0.33
C LEU A 157 6.87 11.84 -0.07
N THR A 158 6.56 13.07 0.32
CA THR A 158 5.18 13.51 0.54
C THR A 158 4.40 13.56 -0.78
N ASP A 159 4.99 14.12 -1.83
CA ASP A 159 4.36 14.24 -3.14
C ASP A 159 4.11 12.83 -3.74
N ASP A 160 5.08 11.91 -3.64
CA ASP A 160 4.93 10.51 -4.06
C ASP A 160 3.85 9.79 -3.22
N ALA A 161 3.80 10.01 -1.90
CA ALA A 161 2.77 9.43 -1.03
C ALA A 161 1.37 9.95 -1.38
N GLU A 162 1.21 11.23 -1.74
CA GLU A 162 -0.07 11.77 -2.21
C GLU A 162 -0.54 11.07 -3.49
N LEU A 163 0.35 10.85 -4.46
CA LEU A 163 0.04 10.15 -5.70
C LEU A 163 -0.41 8.72 -5.44
N VAL A 164 0.31 8.00 -4.57
CA VAL A 164 -0.03 6.63 -4.16
C VAL A 164 -1.39 6.59 -3.46
N TYR A 165 -1.59 7.44 -2.45
CA TYR A 165 -2.83 7.54 -1.70
C TYR A 165 -4.01 7.91 -2.62
N SER A 166 -3.76 8.78 -3.60
CA SER A 166 -4.76 9.20 -4.57
C SER A 166 -5.10 8.20 -5.65
N GLY A 167 -4.14 7.35 -5.98
CA GLY A 167 -4.31 6.23 -6.87
C GLY A 167 -4.96 5.01 -6.20
N ALA A 168 -5.02 4.93 -4.87
CA ALA A 168 -5.56 3.76 -4.18
C ALA A 168 -7.03 3.49 -4.51
N ARG A 169 -7.40 2.21 -4.66
CA ARG A 169 -8.74 1.75 -5.07
C ARG A 169 -9.19 0.56 -4.26
N MET A 170 -10.46 0.56 -3.84
CA MET A 170 -11.08 -0.61 -3.24
C MET A 170 -11.14 -1.75 -4.25
N LEU A 171 -10.81 -2.96 -3.82
CA LEU A 171 -11.01 -4.17 -4.61
C LEU A 171 -12.31 -4.81 -4.18
N LEU A 172 -13.14 -5.20 -5.15
CA LEU A 172 -14.37 -5.91 -4.89
C LEU A 172 -14.03 -7.39 -4.81
N ALA A 173 -14.36 -8.05 -3.70
CA ALA A 173 -14.51 -9.49 -3.78
C ALA A 173 -15.70 -9.74 -4.72
N HIS A 174 -15.45 -10.25 -5.92
CA HIS A 174 -16.55 -10.76 -6.73
C HIS A 174 -17.27 -11.82 -5.88
N GLN A 175 -18.55 -11.60 -5.61
CA GLN A 175 -19.43 -12.64 -5.13
C GLN A 175 -19.68 -13.59 -6.30
N SER A 176 -18.71 -14.42 -6.62
CA SER A 176 -18.96 -15.56 -7.51
C SER A 176 -19.55 -16.66 -6.66
N MET A 177 -20.84 -16.89 -6.91
CA MET A 177 -21.68 -17.92 -6.33
C MET A 177 -21.03 -19.29 -6.39
N LEU A 178 -21.15 -20.03 -5.29
CA LEU A 178 -21.53 -21.45 -5.22
C LEU A 178 -22.11 -21.71 -3.82
#